data_AF-A0A969PZK9-F1
#
_entry.id   AF-A0A969PZK9-F1
#
_cell.length_a   1.000
_cell.length_b   1.000
_cell.length_c   1.000
_cell.angle_alpha   90.00
_cell.angle_beta   90.00
_cell.angle_gamma   90.00
#
_symmetry.space_group_name_H-M   'P 1'
#
loop_
_entity.id
_entity.type
_entity.pdbx_description
1 polymer ?
#
loop_
_entity_poly.entity_id
_entity_poly.type
_entity_poly.pdbx_seq_one_letter_code
_entity_poly.pdbx_strand_id
1 'polypeptide(L)'
;TMAIDVVGGPTGDPSRMPTTMDALFGSSQLMMQAIIAEKMKSRRPDIFLRPQVDAWRVMDFLKVREILLTTRPFRDEVKHAVERSFVKKGLA
;
A
#
# COMPACT_ATOMS: atom_id res chain seq x y z
N THR A 1 -14.58 -2.03 -9.43
CA THR A 1 -14.03 -1.23 -8.32
C THR A 1 -12.55 -1.49 -8.19
N MET A 2 -11.79 -0.47 -7.85
CA MET A 2 -10.34 -0.55 -7.64
C MET A 2 -10.02 -0.12 -6.20
N ALA A 3 -9.05 -0.78 -5.58
CA ALA A 3 -8.51 -0.41 -4.29
C ALA A 3 -6.98 -0.33 -4.35
N ILE A 4 -6.42 0.66 -3.65
CA ILE A 4 -5.00 0.89 -3.51
C ILE A 4 -4.70 0.93 -2.01
N ASP A 5 -3.87 0.01 -1.55
CA ASP A 5 -3.45 -0.06 -0.14
C ASP A 5 -2.10 0.63 0.05
N VAL A 6 -2.11 1.77 0.74
CA VAL A 6 -0.95 2.62 1.03
C VAL A 6 -0.49 2.51 2.50
N VAL A 7 -1.02 1.55 3.26
CA VAL A 7 -0.68 1.37 4.68
C VAL A 7 0.78 0.98 4.86
N GLY A 8 1.30 0.20 3.92
CA GLY A 8 2.61 -0.44 4.02
C GLY A 8 2.66 -1.47 5.16
N GLY A 9 3.87 -1.86 5.54
CA GLY A 9 4.16 -2.68 6.72
C GLY A 9 5.12 -2.00 7.69
N PRO A 10 5.14 -2.42 8.96
CA PRO A 10 6.16 -1.95 9.90
C PRO A 10 7.55 -2.36 9.40
N THR A 11 8.41 -1.38 9.17
CA THR A 11 9.82 -1.57 8.82
C THR A 11 10.71 -1.10 9.95
N GLY A 12 11.88 -1.73 10.11
CA GLY A 12 12.80 -1.42 11.19
C GLY A 12 13.89 -2.48 11.34
N ASP A 13 14.89 -2.17 12.15
CA ASP A 13 15.95 -3.11 12.50
C ASP A 13 15.43 -4.13 13.52
N PRO A 14 15.36 -5.43 13.19
CA PRO A 14 14.85 -6.45 14.11
C PRO A 14 15.75 -6.66 15.34
N SER A 15 17.00 -6.20 15.30
CA SER A 15 17.92 -6.25 16.45
C SER A 15 17.70 -5.11 17.45
N ARG A 16 16.86 -4.13 17.12
CA ARG A 16 16.64 -2.93 17.94
C ARG A 16 15.19 -2.87 18.42
N MET A 17 15.01 -2.57 19.71
CA MET A 17 13.68 -2.30 20.25
C MET A 17 13.06 -1.06 19.58
N PRO A 18 11.79 -1.14 19.13
CA PRO A 18 11.11 -0.01 18.51
C PRO A 18 10.90 1.11 19.55
N THR A 19 10.95 2.36 19.10
CA THR A 19 10.52 3.48 19.93
C THR A 19 9.01 3.43 20.16
N THR A 20 8.50 4.19 21.13
CA THR A 20 7.05 4.32 21.35
C THR A 20 6.30 4.72 20.09
N MET A 21 6.87 5.62 19.28
CA MET A 21 6.26 6.05 18.02
C MET A 21 6.29 4.94 16.97
N ASP A 22 7.38 4.17 16.89
CA ASP A 22 7.45 3.01 15.98
C ASP A 22 6.42 1.95 16.35
N ALA A 23 6.26 1.67 17.66
CA ALA A 23 5.27 0.72 18.15
C ALA A 23 3.83 1.20 17.88
N LEU A 24 3.55 2.50 18.07
CA LEU A 24 2.24 3.08 17.81
C LEU A 24 1.84 2.99 16.33
N PHE A 25 2.74 3.38 15.43
CA PHE A 25 2.46 3.31 14.00
C PHE A 25 2.46 1.87 13.48
N GLY A 26 3.42 1.05 13.91
CA GLY A 26 3.50 -0.35 13.49
C GLY A 26 2.29 -1.17 13.92
N SER A 27 1.81 -0.99 15.16
CA SER A 27 0.56 -1.64 15.61
C SER A 27 -0.66 -1.20 14.81
N SER A 28 -0.76 0.10 14.48
CA SER A 28 -1.84 0.62 13.63
C SER A 28 -1.79 0.03 12.21
N GLN A 29 -0.59 -0.12 11.63
CA GLN A 29 -0.41 -0.78 10.33
C GLN A 29 -0.84 -2.24 10.37
N LEU A 30 -0.43 -3.00 11.39
CA LEU A 30 -0.85 -4.40 11.58
C LEU A 30 -2.38 -4.53 11.71
N MET A 31 -3.00 -3.63 12.48
CA MET A 31 -4.46 -3.59 12.62
C MET A 31 -5.14 -3.34 11.27
N MET A 32 -4.68 -2.34 10.51
CA MET A 32 -5.22 -2.04 9.18
C MET A 32 -5.03 -3.21 8.20
N GLN A 33 -3.87 -3.87 8.22
CA GLN A 33 -3.62 -5.05 7.39
C GLN A 33 -4.57 -6.21 7.74
N ALA A 34 -4.84 -6.45 9.02
CA ALA A 34 -5.82 -7.45 9.45
C ALA A 34 -7.24 -7.10 8.95
N ILE A 35 -7.64 -5.83 9.03
CA ILE A 35 -8.93 -5.35 8.51
C ILE A 35 -9.01 -5.52 6.99
N ILE A 36 -7.94 -5.19 6.26
CA ILE A 36 -7.88 -5.37 4.80
C ILE A 36 -7.99 -6.85 4.45
N ALA A 37 -7.22 -7.71 5.12
CA ALA A 37 -7.26 -9.16 4.90
C ALA A 37 -8.67 -9.73 5.13
N GLU A 38 -9.36 -9.28 6.18
CA GLU A 38 -10.74 -9.69 6.46
C GLU A 38 -11.73 -9.18 5.40
N LYS A 39 -11.66 -7.89 5.04
CA LYS A 39 -12.49 -7.31 3.97
C LYS A 39 -12.31 -8.04 2.64
N MET A 40 -11.09 -8.48 2.33
CA MET A 40 -10.78 -9.24 1.12
C MET A 40 -11.40 -10.65 1.12
N LYS A 41 -11.81 -11.21 2.27
CA LYS A 41 -12.59 -12.46 2.31
C LYS A 41 -14.04 -12.22 1.89
N SER A 42 -14.64 -11.12 2.31
CA SER A 42 -16.05 -10.81 2.02
C SER A 42 -16.26 -10.23 0.62
N ARG A 43 -15.38 -9.31 0.17
CA ARG A 43 -15.52 -8.64 -1.12
C ARG A 43 -14.16 -8.24 -1.70
N ARG A 44 -13.68 -9.01 -2.68
CA ARG A 44 -12.50 -8.63 -3.45
C ARG A 44 -12.84 -7.57 -4.51
N PRO A 45 -12.08 -6.47 -4.61
CA PRO A 45 -12.20 -5.52 -5.71
C PRO A 45 -11.69 -6.15 -7.02
N ASP A 46 -12.10 -5.58 -8.15
CA ASP A 46 -11.63 -6.02 -9.48
C ASP A 46 -10.11 -5.83 -9.63
N ILE A 47 -9.59 -4.78 -8.98
CA ILE A 47 -8.17 -4.42 -8.97
C ILE A 47 -7.77 -4.10 -7.52
N PHE A 48 -6.71 -4.74 -7.04
CA PHE A 48 -6.07 -4.46 -5.75
C PHE A 48 -4.57 -4.30 -5.97
N LEU A 49 -4.02 -3.12 -5.66
CA LEU A 49 -2.61 -2.80 -5.88
C LEU A 49 -1.99 -2.19 -4.61
N ARG A 50 -0.67 -2.36 -4.45
CA ARG A 50 0.11 -1.83 -3.32
C ARG A 50 1.38 -1.16 -3.83
N PRO A 51 1.52 0.17 -3.75
CA PRO A 51 2.77 0.84 -4.08
C PRO A 51 3.83 0.52 -3.02
N GLN A 52 5.09 0.50 -3.42
CA GLN A 52 6.22 0.32 -2.51
C GLN A 52 6.47 1.61 -1.72
N VAL A 53 5.81 1.76 -0.58
CA VAL A 53 5.92 2.94 0.31
C VAL A 53 6.51 2.62 1.69
N ASP A 54 6.89 1.36 1.93
CA ASP A 54 7.36 0.85 3.23
C ASP A 54 8.68 1.48 3.71
N ALA A 55 9.40 2.14 2.80
CA ALA A 55 10.69 2.78 3.08
C ALA A 55 10.55 4.12 3.83
N TRP A 56 9.36 4.70 3.90
CA TRP A 56 9.13 6.01 4.52
C TRP A 56 8.27 5.89 5.78
N ARG A 57 8.59 6.73 6.76
CA ARG A 57 7.81 6.79 8.00
C ARG A 57 6.55 7.63 7.77
N VAL A 58 5.53 7.38 8.58
CA VAL A 58 4.23 8.09 8.51
C VAL A 58 4.37 9.62 8.52
N MET A 59 5.37 10.14 9.23
CA MET A 59 5.60 11.58 9.40
C MET A 59 6.69 12.17 8.48
N ASP A 60 7.18 11.42 7.49
CA ASP A 60 8.24 11.86 6.56
C ASP A 60 7.72 12.83 5.47
N PHE A 61 6.92 13.85 5.84
CA PHE A 61 6.28 14.77 4.89
C PHE A 61 7.25 15.48 3.95
N LEU A 62 8.45 15.80 4.43
CA LEU A 62 9.48 16.49 3.64
C LEU A 62 10.08 15.63 2.53
N LYS A 63 9.87 14.30 2.56
CA LYS A 63 10.31 13.37 1.51
C LYS A 63 9.32 13.24 0.36
N VAL A 64 8.28 14.07 0.28
CA VAL A 64 7.25 14.01 -0.77
C VAL A 64 7.84 13.89 -2.18
N ARG A 65 8.88 14.67 -2.52
CA ARG A 65 9.50 14.63 -3.85
C ARG A 65 10.15 13.27 -4.13
N GLU A 66 10.81 12.70 -3.14
CA GLU A 66 11.43 11.38 -3.22
C GLU A 66 10.37 10.30 -3.36
N ILE A 67 9.33 10.32 -2.50
CA ILE A 67 8.21 9.38 -2.55
C ILE A 67 7.58 9.36 -3.94
N LEU A 68 7.27 10.54 -4.52
CA LEU A 68 6.67 10.65 -5.84
C LEU A 68 7.59 10.18 -6.98
N LEU A 69 8.90 10.42 -6.86
CA LEU A 69 9.87 9.96 -7.86
C LEU A 69 10.06 8.45 -7.80
N THR A 70 10.13 7.87 -6.62
CA THR A 70 10.31 6.42 -6.44
C THR A 70 9.05 5.65 -6.79
N THR A 71 7.87 6.19 -6.47
CA THR A 71 6.58 5.54 -6.79
C THR A 71 6.08 5.82 -8.20
N ARG A 72 6.79 6.61 -9.01
CA ARG A 72 6.40 6.94 -10.40
C ARG A 72 6.08 5.72 -11.27
N PRO A 73 6.85 4.61 -11.23
CA PRO A 73 6.54 3.40 -12.00
C PRO A 73 5.17 2.78 -11.65
N PHE A 74 4.67 2.99 -10.44
CA PHE A 74 3.35 2.50 -10.02
C PHE A 74 2.22 3.05 -10.89
N ARG A 75 2.39 4.23 -11.50
CA ARG A 75 1.42 4.79 -12.43
C ARG A 75 1.18 3.88 -13.63
N ASP A 76 2.23 3.29 -14.19
CA ASP A 76 2.10 2.43 -15.36
C ASP A 76 1.54 1.06 -14.99
N GLU A 77 1.88 0.55 -13.80
CA GLU A 77 1.23 -0.63 -13.22
C GLU A 77 -0.29 -0.45 -13.11
N VAL A 78 -0.74 0.71 -12.61
CA VAL A 78 -2.17 1.06 -12.50
C VAL A 78 -2.83 1.08 -13.88
N LYS A 79 -2.22 1.73 -14.89
CA LYS A 79 -2.78 1.77 -16.25
C LYS A 79 -3.00 0.37 -16.81
N HIS A 80 -1.98 -0.48 -16.74
CA HIS A 80 -2.08 -1.84 -17.25
C HIS A 80 -3.08 -2.69 -16.47
N ALA A 81 -3.20 -2.50 -15.15
CA ALA A 81 -4.23 -3.19 -14.37
C ALA A 81 -5.65 -2.78 -14.78
N VAL A 82 -5.86 -1.50 -15.08
CA VAL A 82 -7.13 -0.97 -15.57
C VAL A 82 -7.45 -1.52 -16.96
N GLU A 83 -6.50 -1.48 -17.90
CA GLU A 83 -6.65 -2.07 -19.25
C GLU A 83 -7.06 -3.54 -19.19
N ARG A 84 -6.35 -4.35 -18.39
CA ARG A 84 -6.67 -5.78 -18.19
C ARG A 84 -8.07 -6.00 -17.62
N SER A 85 -8.53 -5.11 -16.75
CA SER A 85 -9.87 -5.19 -16.15
C SER A 85 -10.98 -4.93 -17.18
N PHE A 86 -10.76 -4.04 -18.14
CA PHE A 86 -11.71 -3.82 -19.25
C PHE A 86 -11.82 -5.02 -20.18
N VAL A 87 -10.69 -5.61 -20.57
CA VAL A 87 -10.66 -6.85 -21.39
C VAL A 87 -11.41 -7.98 -20.69
N LYS A 88 -11.14 -8.19 -19.40
CA LYS A 88 -11.80 -9.24 -18.59
C LYS A 88 -13.32 -9.07 -18.51
N LYS A 89 -13.83 -7.83 -18.63
CA LYS A 89 -15.26 -7.53 -18.60
C LYS A 89 -15.93 -7.53 -19.98
N GLY A 90 -15.21 -7.84 -21.06
CA GLY A 90 -15.75 -7.80 -22.42
C GLY A 90 -16.15 -6.40 -22.88
N LEU A 91 -15.52 -5.36 -22.30
CA LEU A 91 -15.77 -3.94 -22.59
C LEU A 91 -14.71 -3.34 -23.52
N ALA A 92 -13.93 -4.19 -24.20
CA ALA A 92 -12.89 -3.83 -25.15
C ALA A 92 -13.37 -4.08 -26.58
#